data_AF-A0A970DNI3-F1
#
_entry.id   AF-A0A970DNI3-F1
#
_cell.length_a   1.000
_cell.length_b   1.000
_cell.length_c   1.000
_cell.angle_alpha   90.00
_cell.angle_beta   90.00
_cell.angle_gamma   90.00
#
_symmetry.space_group_name_H-M   'P 1'
#
loop_
_entity.id
_entity.type
_entity.pdbx_description
1 polymer ?
#
loop_
_entity_poly.entity_id
_entity_poly.type
_entity_poly.pdbx_seq_one_letter_code
_entity_poly.pdbx_strand_id
1 'polypeptide(L)' 'MTFLGKIYPSVGYTNEEIYLYLADNVLEFDENFKSDEIDELVLLTVEEALQMIKEGKIVDAKTVVGVLYYYTFYYLKH' A
#
# COMPACT_ATOMS: atom_id res chain seq x y z
N MET A 1 10.43 -9.23 -2.89
CA MET A 1 10.19 -7.91 -2.28
C MET A 1 11.15 -6.91 -2.90
N THR A 2 10.59 -5.90 -3.56
CA THR A 2 11.31 -4.82 -4.25
C THR A 2 11.19 -3.53 -3.44
N PHE A 3 12.31 -2.87 -3.11
CA PHE A 3 12.30 -1.59 -2.39
C PHE A 3 11.80 -0.47 -3.31
N LEU A 4 10.79 0.28 -2.84
CA LEU A 4 10.19 1.38 -3.60
C LEU A 4 10.75 2.74 -3.16
N GLY A 5 11.00 2.92 -1.87
CA GLY A 5 11.47 4.18 -1.32
C GLY A 5 11.12 4.33 0.15
N LYS A 6 11.34 5.52 0.70
CA LYS A 6 10.92 5.86 2.07
C LYS A 6 10.20 7.20 2.12
N ILE A 7 9.32 7.34 3.10
CA ILE A 7 8.56 8.57 3.38
C ILE A 7 8.68 8.96 4.85
N TYR A 8 8.55 10.26 5.11
CA TYR A 8 8.29 10.78 6.44
C TYR A 8 6.81 11.15 6.52
N PRO A 9 5.99 10.43 7.31
CA PRO A 9 4.54 10.64 7.31
C PRO A 9 4.15 11.99 7.93
N SER A 10 4.94 12.53 8.86
CA SER A 10 4.65 13.82 9.51
C SER A 10 5.92 14.49 10.05
N VAL A 11 6.66 15.18 9.17
CA VAL A 11 7.94 15.87 9.48
C VAL A 11 7.84 16.97 10.55
N GLY A 12 6.62 17.45 10.86
CA GLY A 12 6.39 18.47 11.89
C GLY A 12 6.19 17.90 13.30
N TYR A 13 6.04 16.59 13.44
CA TYR A 13 5.71 15.95 14.73
C TYR A 13 6.63 14.78 15.07
N THR A 14 7.08 14.01 14.07
CA THR A 14 7.88 12.81 14.27
C THR A 14 9.02 12.73 13.27
N ASN A 15 10.09 12.04 13.65
CA ASN A 15 11.17 11.63 12.77
C ASN A 15 10.99 10.19 12.26
N GLU A 16 9.78 9.62 12.41
CA GLU A 16 9.43 8.31 11.89
C GLU A 16 9.73 8.21 10.38
N GLU A 17 10.35 7.11 10.00
CA GLU A 17 10.61 6.76 8.61
C GLU A 17 9.81 5.50 8.26
N ILE A 18 8.99 5.60 7.22
CA ILE A 18 8.25 4.46 6.69
C ILE A 18 8.90 4.05 5.38
N TYR A 19 9.35 2.80 5.33
CA TYR A 19 9.96 2.18 4.15
C TYR A 19 8.89 1.44 3.37
N LEU A 20 8.75 1.77 2.08
CA LEU A 20 7.77 1.18 1.18
C LEU A 20 8.42 0.07 0.35
N TYR A 21 7.75 -1.08 0.29
CA TYR A 21 8.17 -2.24 -0.47
C TYR A 21 7.02 -2.79 -1.31
N LEU A 22 7.33 -3.25 -2.52
CA LEU A 22 6.43 -4.04 -3.35
C LEU A 22 6.66 -5.52 -3.07
N ALA A 23 5.61 -6.21 -2.64
CA ALA A 23 5.61 -7.67 -2.57
C ALA A 23 5.25 -8.22 -3.96
N ASP A 24 6.28 -8.63 -4.69
CA ASP A 24 6.17 -9.38 -5.94
C ASP A 24 6.32 -10.89 -5.66
N ASN A 25 5.60 -11.73 -6.42
CA ASN A 25 5.61 -13.20 -6.28
C ASN A 25 5.08 -13.71 -4.93
N VAL A 26 3.89 -13.24 -4.54
CA VAL A 26 3.18 -13.77 -3.37
C VAL A 26 2.80 -15.23 -3.65
N LEU A 27 3.31 -16.17 -2.84
CA LEU A 27 2.88 -17.57 -2.86
C LEU A 27 1.43 -17.67 -2.35
N GLU A 28 0.74 -18.78 -2.67
CA GLU A 28 -0.66 -19.04 -2.29
C GLU A 28 -1.02 -18.44 -0.93
N PHE A 29 -2.03 -17.59 -0.96
CA PHE A 29 -2.57 -16.94 0.24
C PHE A 29 -3.55 -17.88 0.93
N ASP A 30 -3.32 -18.19 2.20
CA ASP A 30 -4.28 -18.91 3.03
C ASP A 30 -5.33 -17.91 3.56
N GLU A 31 -6.54 -17.98 3.02
CA GLU A 31 -7.69 -17.20 3.46
C GLU A 31 -8.11 -17.44 4.92
N ASN A 32 -7.62 -18.53 5.53
CA ASN A 32 -7.84 -18.82 6.95
C ASN A 32 -6.75 -18.24 7.86
N PHE A 33 -5.78 -17.50 7.30
CA PHE A 33 -4.77 -16.82 8.11
C PHE A 33 -5.43 -15.79 9.02
N LYS A 34 -5.48 -16.10 10.32
CA LYS A 34 -5.95 -15.19 11.37
C LYS A 34 -4.75 -14.60 12.09
N SER A 35 -4.55 -13.30 11.90
CA SER A 35 -3.66 -12.51 12.74
C SER A 35 -4.49 -11.77 13.77
N ASP A 36 -4.01 -11.70 15.01
CA ASP A 36 -4.63 -10.86 16.05
C ASP A 36 -4.49 -9.36 15.72
N GLU A 37 -3.67 -8.99 14.73
CA GLU A 37 -3.41 -7.61 14.29
C GLU A 37 -4.07 -7.23 12.96
N ILE A 38 -4.74 -8.17 12.27
CA ILE A 38 -5.38 -7.92 10.97
C ILE A 38 -6.87 -8.21 11.12
N ASP A 39 -7.68 -7.15 11.16
CA ASP A 39 -9.14 -7.25 11.31
C ASP A 39 -9.83 -7.76 10.04
N GLU A 40 -9.41 -7.28 8.87
CA GLU A 40 -10.02 -7.61 7.57
C GLU A 40 -8.98 -7.62 6.45
N LEU A 41 -9.07 -8.61 5.57
CA LEU A 41 -8.34 -8.65 4.31
C LEU A 41 -9.26 -8.23 3.17
N VAL A 42 -8.81 -7.25 2.38
CA VAL A 42 -9.51 -6.80 1.18
C VAL A 42 -8.60 -6.98 -0.03
N LEU A 43 -9.07 -7.70 -1.05
CA LEU A 43 -8.41 -7.81 -2.34
C LEU A 43 -9.01 -6.77 -3.30
N LEU A 44 -8.14 -5.90 -3.83
CA LEU A 44 -8.53 -4.83 -4.75
C LEU A 44 -7.68 -4.90 -6.02
N THR A 45 -8.30 -4.59 -7.15
CA THR A 45 -7.57 -4.15 -8.34
C THR A 45 -6.93 -2.78 -8.11
N VAL A 46 -5.94 -2.44 -8.92
CA VAL A 46 -5.25 -1.14 -8.83
C VAL A 46 -6.24 0.00 -9.11
N GLU A 47 -7.12 -0.19 -10.08
CA GLU A 47 -8.17 0.75 -10.45
C GLU A 47 -9.16 0.99 -9.30
N GLU A 48 -9.60 -0.06 -8.62
CA GLU A 48 -10.47 0.06 -7.45
C GLU A 48 -9.80 0.84 -6.32
N ALA A 49 -8.53 0.52 -6.03
CA ALA A 49 -7.76 1.25 -5.01
C ALA A 49 -7.63 2.74 -5.36
N LEU A 50 -7.35 3.08 -6.63
CA LEU A 50 -7.28 4.47 -7.09
C LEU A 50 -8.63 5.18 -6.96
N GLN A 51 -9.73 4.51 -7.30
CA GLN A 51 -11.08 5.06 -7.15
C GLN A 51 -11.42 5.29 -5.67
N MET A 52 -11.07 4.35 -4.78
CA MET A 52 -11.26 4.50 -3.34
C MET A 52 -10.43 5.64 -2.74
N ILE A 53 -9.21 5.88 -3.23
CA ILE A 53 -8.42 7.06 -2.86
C ILE A 53 -9.14 8.33 -3.31
N LYS A 54 -9.59 8.38 -4.57
CA LYS A 54 -10.29 9.53 -5.15
C LYS A 54 -11.60 9.86 -4.42
N GLU A 55 -12.32 8.85 -3.95
CA GLU A 55 -13.56 8.99 -3.17
C GLU A 55 -13.31 9.32 -1.70
N GLY A 56 -12.05 9.36 -1.25
CA GLY A 56 -11.71 9.61 0.16
C GLY A 56 -12.05 8.44 1.09
N LYS A 57 -12.16 7.21 0.56
CA LYS A 57 -12.32 5.98 1.35
C LYS A 57 -10.97 5.47 1.85
N ILE A 58 -9.91 5.61 1.04
CA ILE A 58 -8.52 5.38 1.47
C ILE A 58 -7.87 6.74 1.71
N VAL A 59 -7.62 7.06 2.97
CA VAL A 59 -7.06 8.36 3.40
C VAL A 59 -5.77 8.24 4.20
N ASP A 60 -5.37 7.02 4.57
CA ASP A 60 -4.10 6.77 5.25
C ASP A 60 -2.92 7.09 4.32
N ALA A 61 -2.05 8.02 4.75
CA ALA A 61 -1.04 8.63 3.89
C ALA A 61 -0.06 7.61 3.28
N LYS A 62 0.42 6.65 4.08
CA LYS A 62 1.35 5.60 3.61
C LYS A 62 0.68 4.68 2.58
N THR A 63 -0.60 4.38 2.76
CA THR A 63 -1.38 3.58 1.80
C THR A 63 -1.59 4.35 0.49
N VAL A 64 -2.02 5.62 0.55
CA VAL A 64 -2.21 6.48 -0.63
C VAL A 64 -0.91 6.59 -1.44
N VAL A 65 0.21 6.89 -0.77
CA VAL A 65 1.51 7.02 -1.44
C VAL A 65 1.97 5.68 -2.03
N GLY A 66 1.82 4.57 -1.31
CA GLY A 66 2.19 3.24 -1.79
C GLY A 66 1.46 2.88 -3.10
N VAL A 67 0.14 3.05 -3.14
CA VAL A 67 -0.69 2.78 -4.32
C VAL A 67 -0.32 3.69 -5.49
N LEU A 68 -0.20 5.01 -5.26
CA LEU A 68 0.12 5.96 -6.33
C LEU A 68 1.55 5.77 -6.88
N TYR A 69 2.51 5.44 -6.02
CA TYR A 69 3.87 5.13 -6.44
C TYR A 69 3.91 3.88 -7.32
N TYR A 70 3.27 2.80 -6.87
CA TYR A 70 3.15 1.56 -7.65
C TYR A 70 2.47 1.81 -9.00
N TYR A 71 1.33 2.52 -9.00
CA TYR A 71 0.61 2.85 -10.23
C TYR A 71 1.49 3.61 -11.23
N THR A 72 2.17 4.66 -10.75
CA THR A 72 2.95 5.59 -11.58
C THR A 72 4.21 4.93 -12.16
N PHE A 73 4.92 4.14 -11.35
CA PHE A 73 6.26 3.69 -11.72
C PHE A 73 6.33 2.23 -12.16
N TYR A 74 5.30 1.42 -11.88
CA TYR A 74 5.26 -0.01 -12.20
C TYR A 74 4.06 -0.37 -13.06
N TYR A 75 2.84 0.02 -12.66
CA TYR A 75 1.63 -0.40 -13.37
C TYR A 75 1.54 0.16 -14.79
N LEU A 76 1.80 1.46 -14.98
CA LEU A 76 1.73 2.09 -16.31
C LEU A 76 2.89 1.72 -17.25
N LYS A 77 3.93 1.04 -16.75
CA LYS A 77 5.12 0.67 -17.56
C LYS A 77 5.01 -0.74 -18.16
N HIS A 78 3.93 -1.46 -17.88
CA HIS A 78 3.60 -2.79 -18.38
C HIS A 78 2.16 -2.80 -18.90
#